data_AF-A0A843SRS4-F1
#
_entry.id   AF-A0A843SRS4-F1
#
_cell.length_a   1.000
_cell.length_b   1.000
_cell.length_c   1.000
_cell.angle_alpha   90.00
_cell.angle_beta   90.00
_cell.angle_gamma   90.00
#
_symmetry.space_group_name_H-M   'P 1'
#
loop_
_entity.id
_entity.type
_entity.pdbx_description
1 polymer ?
#
loop_
_entity_poly.entity_id
_entity_poly.type
_entity_poly.pdbx_seq_one_letter_code
_entity_poly.pdbx_strand_id
1 'polypeptide(L)'
;MFWSNLKNINAQTITNVRLMGELGNPQNRKSAHRGAQELVAITAGNTVDIYSKKEDPGTRVRDQQTVYWLPWSGSPGKGQITEATWETIEKTGCNYFLTSEFTGCRFVVDDIGVSHVAYGAGNAVAGATNSAQRDAAEGNSRLQRSGRRKMSVSAGAGTALAYDINGYAVVFGYKDASSRWAFRVFRVDALGMVTWRNF
;
A
#
# COMPACT_ATOMS: atom_id res chain seq x y z
N MET A 1 -3.11 20.48 2.22
CA MET A 1 -2.21 19.45 2.79
C MET A 1 -2.93 18.11 2.68
N PHE A 2 -2.36 17.16 1.95
CA PHE A 2 -2.90 15.82 1.70
C PHE A 2 -2.68 14.88 2.89
N TRP A 3 -1.45 14.81 3.41
CA TRP A 3 -1.05 13.82 4.40
C TRP A 3 -1.77 14.02 5.74
N SER A 4 -1.83 15.27 6.21
CA SER A 4 -2.56 15.63 7.43
C SER A 4 -4.09 15.46 7.30
N ASN A 5 -4.60 15.41 6.07
CA ASN A 5 -6.01 15.20 5.79
C ASN A 5 -6.39 13.74 5.54
N LEU A 6 -5.43 12.78 5.48
CA LEU A 6 -5.71 11.36 5.22
C LEU A 6 -6.87 10.81 6.06
N LYS A 7 -6.95 11.20 7.34
CA LYS A 7 -8.04 10.81 8.25
C LYS A 7 -9.45 11.26 7.82
N ASN A 8 -9.56 12.26 6.95
CA ASN A 8 -10.81 12.87 6.50
C ASN A 8 -11.06 12.69 4.98
N ILE A 9 -10.12 12.07 4.24
CA ILE A 9 -10.27 11.87 2.80
C ILE A 9 -11.42 10.91 2.52
N ASN A 10 -12.21 11.25 1.50
CA ASN A 10 -13.25 10.41 0.93
C ASN A 10 -13.31 10.58 -0.59
N ALA A 11 -14.12 9.76 -1.26
CA ALA A 11 -14.22 9.75 -2.72
C ALA A 11 -14.87 11.01 -3.32
N GLN A 12 -15.46 11.90 -2.50
CA GLN A 12 -15.99 13.18 -2.97
C GLN A 12 -14.93 14.29 -2.95
N THR A 13 -13.92 14.19 -2.08
CA THR A 13 -12.86 15.20 -1.93
C THR A 13 -11.60 14.86 -2.72
N ILE A 14 -11.21 13.59 -2.77
CA ILE A 14 -10.07 13.11 -3.57
C ILE A 14 -10.57 11.90 -4.36
N THR A 15 -10.82 12.11 -5.64
CA THR A 15 -11.32 11.06 -6.55
C THR A 15 -10.18 10.34 -7.25
N ASN A 16 -8.95 10.85 -7.23
CA ASN A 16 -7.85 10.18 -7.89
C ASN A 16 -6.54 10.33 -7.12
N VAL A 17 -5.78 9.23 -7.05
CA VAL A 17 -4.43 9.21 -6.52
C VAL A 17 -3.53 8.51 -7.53
N ARG A 18 -2.46 9.19 -7.92
CA ARG A 18 -1.49 8.69 -8.89
C ARG A 18 -0.11 8.66 -8.24
N LEU A 19 0.50 7.48 -8.22
CA LEU A 19 1.91 7.33 -7.89
C LEU A 19 2.72 7.64 -9.14
N MET A 20 3.62 8.62 -9.04
CA MET A 20 4.34 9.17 -10.18
C MET A 20 5.80 8.75 -10.17
N GLY A 21 6.44 8.83 -11.34
CA GLY A 21 7.85 8.52 -11.50
C GLY A 21 8.20 7.10 -11.04
N GLU A 22 9.19 6.97 -10.17
CA GLU A 22 9.66 5.69 -9.64
C GLU A 22 8.64 4.98 -8.74
N LEU A 23 7.72 5.72 -8.10
CA LEU A 23 6.69 5.16 -7.23
C LEU A 23 5.58 4.46 -8.03
N GLY A 24 5.35 4.93 -9.26
CA GLY A 24 4.37 4.36 -10.19
C GLY A 24 4.88 3.16 -10.97
N ASN A 25 6.15 2.76 -10.80
CA ASN A 25 6.70 1.62 -11.50
C ASN A 25 6.23 0.31 -10.85
N PRO A 26 5.36 -0.48 -11.51
CA PRO A 26 4.79 -1.67 -10.90
C PRO A 26 5.83 -2.76 -10.62
N GLN A 27 7.05 -2.68 -11.17
CA GLN A 27 8.13 -3.64 -10.84
C GLN A 27 9.14 -3.10 -9.80
N ASN A 28 9.01 -1.83 -9.38
CA ASN A 28 9.90 -1.12 -8.44
C ASN A 28 11.40 -1.46 -8.57
N ARG A 29 11.90 -1.66 -9.80
CA ARG A 29 13.31 -2.02 -10.04
C ARG A 29 14.27 -0.88 -9.69
N LYS A 30 13.75 0.36 -9.58
CA LYS A 30 14.53 1.58 -9.30
C LYS A 30 14.26 2.18 -7.91
N SER A 31 13.05 2.05 -7.38
CA SER A 31 12.62 2.53 -6.04
C SER A 31 12.81 1.49 -4.92
N ALA A 32 13.73 0.54 -5.12
CA ALA A 32 13.82 -0.76 -4.43
C ALA A 32 14.14 -0.72 -2.92
N HIS A 33 14.25 0.46 -2.30
CA HIS A 33 14.58 0.59 -0.89
C HIS A 33 13.33 0.84 -0.05
N ARG A 34 12.83 -0.24 0.55
CA ARG A 34 11.90 -0.19 1.69
C ARG A 34 12.50 0.68 2.81
N GLY A 35 11.71 1.57 3.38
CA GLY A 35 12.11 2.39 4.53
C GLY A 35 11.59 3.82 4.45
N ALA A 36 12.17 4.71 5.27
CA ALA A 36 11.84 6.13 5.25
C ALA A 36 12.19 6.77 3.91
N GLN A 37 11.23 7.45 3.30
CA GLN A 37 11.43 8.24 2.09
C GLN A 37 10.74 9.60 2.21
N GLU A 38 11.37 10.64 1.67
CA GLU A 38 10.71 11.94 1.52
C GLU A 38 9.83 11.92 0.27
N LEU A 39 8.52 12.03 0.49
CA LEU A 39 7.51 12.04 -0.58
C LEU A 39 6.83 13.40 -0.65
N VAL A 40 6.44 13.78 -1.86
CA VAL A 40 5.75 15.03 -2.14
C VAL A 40 4.39 14.72 -2.74
N ALA A 41 3.32 15.19 -2.08
CA ALA A 41 1.97 15.15 -2.62
C ALA A 41 1.60 16.51 -3.22
N ILE A 42 1.17 16.50 -4.48
CA ILE A 42 0.69 17.67 -5.21
C ILE A 42 -0.79 17.48 -5.47
N THR A 43 -1.62 18.36 -4.91
CA THR A 43 -3.08 18.31 -5.09
C THR A 43 -3.52 19.30 -6.17
N ALA A 44 -4.24 18.80 -7.18
CA ALA A 44 -4.84 19.60 -8.24
C ALA A 44 -6.30 19.19 -8.42
N GLY A 45 -7.22 20.03 -7.93
CA GLY A 45 -8.64 19.69 -7.85
C GLY A 45 -8.85 18.47 -6.94
N ASN A 46 -9.47 17.42 -7.49
CA ASN A 46 -9.76 16.15 -6.83
C ASN A 46 -8.66 15.07 -7.05
N THR A 47 -7.55 15.44 -7.68
CA THR A 47 -6.44 14.52 -7.99
C THR A 47 -5.24 14.83 -7.11
N VAL A 48 -4.58 13.77 -6.63
CA VAL A 48 -3.31 13.85 -5.90
C VAL A 48 -2.24 13.06 -6.65
N ASP A 49 -1.18 13.77 -7.03
CA ASP A 49 0.01 13.17 -7.61
C ASP A 49 1.08 13.05 -6.54
N ILE A 50 1.61 11.85 -6.33
CA ILE A 50 2.62 11.56 -5.31
C ILE A 50 3.94 11.22 -5.99
N TYR A 51 4.98 11.97 -5.68
CA TYR A 51 6.33 11.82 -6.19
C TYR A 51 7.29 11.45 -5.06
N SER A 52 8.40 10.80 -5.39
CA SER A 52 9.57 10.93 -4.53
C SER A 52 10.11 12.35 -4.65
N LYS A 53 10.66 12.90 -3.56
CA LYS A 53 11.20 14.27 -3.57
C LYS A 53 12.25 14.50 -4.66
N LYS A 54 12.97 13.44 -5.08
CA LYS A 54 13.99 13.50 -6.14
C LYS A 54 13.39 13.78 -7.53
N GLU A 55 12.13 13.43 -7.73
CA GLU A 55 11.42 13.55 -9.02
C GLU A 55 10.30 14.60 -8.97
N ASP A 56 10.26 15.43 -7.92
CA ASP A 56 9.28 16.49 -7.75
C ASP A 56 9.42 17.56 -8.87
N PRO A 57 8.35 17.84 -9.66
CA PRO A 57 8.39 18.76 -10.78
C PRO A 57 8.49 20.25 -10.39
N GLY A 58 8.42 20.61 -9.11
CA GLY A 58 8.86 21.94 -8.67
C GLY A 58 7.82 23.09 -8.73
N THR A 59 6.61 22.88 -9.25
CA THR A 59 5.79 24.01 -9.76
C THR A 59 4.46 24.27 -9.04
N ARG A 60 4.10 23.53 -7.98
CA ARG A 60 2.73 23.58 -7.37
C ARG A 60 2.74 23.62 -5.84
N VAL A 61 1.56 23.78 -5.22
CA VAL A 61 1.36 23.64 -3.77
C VAL A 61 1.75 22.22 -3.36
N ARG A 62 2.72 22.11 -2.46
CA ARG A 62 3.35 20.85 -2.07
C ARG A 62 3.00 20.51 -0.63
N ASP A 63 2.74 19.24 -0.38
CA ASP A 63 2.73 18.67 0.95
C ASP A 63 3.79 17.57 1.02
N GLN A 64 4.94 17.93 1.58
CA GLN A 64 6.10 17.06 1.72
C GLN A 64 6.08 16.39 3.09
N GLN A 65 6.28 15.08 3.13
CA GLN A 65 6.39 14.31 4.37
C GLN A 65 7.45 13.23 4.25
N THR A 66 8.01 12.84 5.40
CA THR A 66 8.76 11.59 5.53
C THR A 66 7.77 10.45 5.77
N VAL A 67 7.75 9.49 4.85
CA VAL A 67 6.78 8.39 4.79
C VAL A 67 7.54 7.07 4.80
N TYR A 68 7.07 6.10 5.56
CA TYR A 68 7.58 4.74 5.43
C TYR A 68 7.05 4.13 4.13
N TRP A 69 7.93 3.94 3.17
CA TRP A 69 7.64 3.35 1.87
C TRP A 69 7.86 1.84 1.89
N LEU A 70 6.82 1.09 1.52
CA LEU A 70 6.88 -0.36 1.32
C LEU A 70 6.61 -0.68 -0.17
N PRO A 71 7.66 -0.74 -1.02
CA PRO A 71 7.49 -1.12 -2.40
C PRO A 71 7.20 -2.60 -2.50
N TRP A 72 6.39 -3.00 -3.50
CA TRP A 72 6.38 -4.37 -3.94
C TRP A 72 7.70 -4.72 -4.65
N SER A 73 8.30 -5.86 -4.31
CA SER A 73 9.48 -6.39 -4.98
C SER A 73 9.20 -7.80 -5.55
N GLY A 74 8.31 -7.93 -6.52
CA GLY A 74 8.01 -9.22 -7.12
C GLY A 74 8.80 -9.47 -8.40
N SER A 75 10.04 -9.94 -8.25
CA SER A 75 10.65 -10.69 -9.35
C SER A 75 10.09 -12.12 -9.32
N PRO A 76 9.62 -12.69 -10.45
CA PRO A 76 9.30 -14.11 -10.51
C PRO A 76 10.48 -14.94 -10.00
N GLY A 77 10.26 -15.82 -9.00
CA GLY A 77 11.30 -16.62 -8.35
C GLY A 77 12.13 -15.92 -7.26
N LYS A 78 11.91 -14.62 -7.00
CA LYS A 78 12.52 -13.88 -5.88
C LYS A 78 11.52 -12.91 -5.25
N GLY A 79 11.06 -13.22 -4.03
CA GLY A 79 10.26 -12.30 -3.21
C GLY A 79 8.77 -12.34 -3.52
N GLN A 80 8.08 -13.34 -2.99
CA GLN A 80 6.61 -13.43 -3.03
C GLN A 80 5.94 -12.51 -2.00
N ILE A 81 6.70 -11.99 -1.03
CA ILE A 81 6.22 -11.14 0.06
C ILE A 81 7.26 -10.05 0.33
N THR A 82 6.82 -8.80 0.40
CA THR A 82 7.59 -7.69 0.95
C THR A 82 6.92 -7.26 2.25
N GLU A 83 7.66 -7.19 3.35
CA GLU A 83 7.10 -7.00 4.69
C GLU A 83 7.92 -6.03 5.53
N ALA A 84 7.35 -5.51 6.61
CA ALA A 84 8.05 -4.68 7.58
C ALA A 84 7.44 -4.90 8.97
N THR A 85 8.28 -5.11 9.99
CA THR A 85 7.79 -5.16 11.38
C THR A 85 7.43 -3.75 11.86
N TRP A 86 6.51 -3.66 12.81
CA TRP A 86 6.23 -2.40 13.50
C TRP A 86 7.50 -1.81 14.10
N GLU A 87 8.34 -2.62 14.75
CA GLU A 87 9.62 -2.17 15.28
C GLU A 87 10.51 -1.51 14.20
N THR A 88 10.57 -2.09 13.00
CA THR A 88 11.34 -1.53 11.87
C THR A 88 10.74 -0.20 11.43
N ILE A 89 9.41 -0.11 11.33
CA ILE A 89 8.71 1.12 10.94
C ILE A 89 8.93 2.20 12.02
N GLU A 90 8.74 1.87 13.29
CA GLU A 90 8.88 2.80 14.42
C GLU A 90 10.30 3.37 14.53
N LYS A 91 11.34 2.55 14.30
CA LYS A 91 12.74 3.02 14.27
C LYS A 91 13.01 4.09 13.23
N THR A 92 12.17 4.21 12.18
CA THR A 92 12.32 5.28 11.19
C THR A 92 11.78 6.63 11.65
N GLY A 93 10.97 6.67 12.71
CA GLY A 93 10.28 7.88 13.17
C GLY A 93 9.18 8.39 12.23
N CYS A 94 8.80 7.62 11.20
CA CYS A 94 7.75 8.02 10.27
C CYS A 94 6.37 8.04 10.95
N ASN A 95 5.57 9.07 10.66
CA ASN A 95 4.16 9.17 11.07
C ASN A 95 3.19 8.76 9.96
N TYR A 96 3.71 8.49 8.77
CA TYR A 96 2.95 8.11 7.59
C TYR A 96 3.55 6.86 6.97
N PHE A 97 2.71 6.11 6.26
CA PHE A 97 3.07 4.89 5.54
C PHE A 97 2.44 4.90 4.16
N LEU A 98 3.13 4.35 3.17
CA LEU A 98 2.64 4.19 1.80
C LEU A 98 3.15 2.89 1.19
N THR A 99 2.27 2.20 0.47
CA THR A 99 2.67 1.08 -0.41
C THR A 99 2.76 1.51 -1.86
N SER A 100 3.49 0.76 -2.67
CA SER A 100 3.26 0.80 -4.12
C SER A 100 1.84 0.35 -4.46
N GLU A 101 1.41 0.68 -5.68
CA GLU A 101 0.18 0.14 -6.26
C GLU A 101 0.21 -1.40 -6.27
N PHE A 102 -0.95 -2.00 -6.08
CA PHE A 102 -1.09 -3.44 -6.20
C PHE A 102 -2.36 -3.92 -6.90
N THR A 103 -2.15 -4.84 -7.84
CA THR A 103 -3.14 -5.48 -8.72
C THR A 103 -3.03 -6.99 -8.52
N GLY A 104 -4.12 -7.64 -8.12
CA GLY A 104 -4.11 -9.07 -7.74
C GLY A 104 -3.42 -9.40 -6.40
N CYS A 105 -2.56 -8.54 -5.85
CA CYS A 105 -1.88 -8.81 -4.57
C CYS A 105 -2.82 -8.73 -3.36
N ARG A 106 -2.22 -8.96 -2.18
CA ARG A 106 -2.85 -8.79 -0.89
C ARG A 106 -1.97 -7.91 0.00
N PHE A 107 -2.59 -6.99 0.72
CA PHE A 107 -1.94 -6.24 1.79
C PHE A 107 -2.48 -6.70 3.14
N VAL A 108 -1.59 -7.01 4.08
CA VAL A 108 -1.94 -7.54 5.41
C VAL A 108 -1.35 -6.66 6.49
N VAL A 109 -2.12 -6.48 7.56
CA VAL A 109 -1.70 -5.84 8.81
C VAL A 109 -1.99 -6.82 9.94
N ASP A 110 -1.02 -7.06 10.81
CA ASP A 110 -1.14 -7.92 11.98
C ASP A 110 -0.45 -7.32 13.22
N ASP A 111 -0.28 -8.12 14.28
CA ASP A 111 0.39 -7.71 15.51
C ASP A 111 1.90 -7.44 15.33
N ILE A 112 2.51 -7.98 14.28
CA ILE A 112 3.96 -7.93 14.07
C ILE A 112 4.32 -6.82 13.10
N GLY A 113 3.48 -6.58 12.10
CA GLY A 113 3.74 -5.55 11.11
C GLY A 113 2.75 -5.52 9.95
N VAL A 114 3.32 -5.22 8.78
CA VAL A 114 2.61 -5.15 7.52
C VAL A 114 3.27 -6.01 6.46
N SER A 115 2.49 -6.47 5.50
CA SER A 115 3.02 -7.25 4.38
C SER A 115 2.25 -7.00 3.10
N HIS A 116 2.99 -6.90 2.01
CA HIS A 116 2.51 -6.90 0.65
C HIS A 116 2.84 -8.28 0.03
N VAL A 117 1.80 -9.07 -0.20
CA VAL A 117 1.85 -10.46 -0.67
C VAL A 117 1.45 -10.51 -2.14
N ALA A 118 2.35 -10.99 -3.01
CA ALA A 118 2.10 -11.06 -4.44
C ALA A 118 0.93 -12.01 -4.78
N TYR A 119 0.26 -11.76 -5.90
CA TYR A 119 -0.77 -12.69 -6.41
C TYR A 119 -0.24 -14.13 -6.58
N GLY A 120 0.99 -14.24 -7.11
CA GLY A 120 1.69 -15.52 -7.34
C GLY A 120 2.33 -16.16 -6.11
N ALA A 121 2.15 -15.59 -4.91
CA ALA A 121 2.77 -16.12 -3.70
C ALA A 121 2.29 -17.55 -3.41
N GLY A 122 3.21 -18.47 -3.14
CA GLY A 122 2.91 -19.89 -2.95
C GLY A 122 2.85 -20.74 -4.24
N ASN A 123 3.45 -20.29 -5.34
CA ASN A 123 3.42 -20.95 -6.67
C ASN A 123 2.03 -20.96 -7.33
N ALA A 124 1.32 -19.81 -7.31
CA ALA A 124 0.03 -19.73 -7.98
C ALA A 124 0.20 -19.84 -9.51
N VAL A 125 -0.20 -20.98 -10.06
CA VAL A 125 -0.49 -21.13 -11.49
C VAL A 125 -1.71 -20.24 -11.78
N ALA A 126 -1.66 -19.44 -12.85
CA ALA A 126 -2.73 -18.52 -13.23
C ALA A 126 -4.09 -19.23 -13.28
N GLY A 127 -4.92 -18.99 -12.27
CA GLY A 127 -6.25 -19.59 -12.11
C GLY A 127 -7.07 -18.82 -11.07
N ALA A 128 -8.39 -19.00 -11.07
CA ALA A 128 -9.30 -18.25 -10.21
C ALA A 128 -9.03 -18.53 -8.71
N THR A 129 -8.40 -17.57 -8.04
CA THR A 129 -8.40 -17.33 -6.58
C THR A 129 -8.09 -18.54 -5.68
N ASN A 130 -6.85 -18.64 -5.21
CA ASN A 130 -6.43 -19.60 -4.18
C ASN A 130 -6.02 -18.89 -2.88
N SER A 131 -6.97 -18.20 -2.21
CA SER A 131 -6.71 -17.55 -0.90
C SER A 131 -5.88 -18.41 0.04
N ALA A 132 -6.15 -19.72 0.09
CA ALA A 132 -5.40 -20.70 0.88
C ALA A 132 -3.90 -20.77 0.58
N GLN A 133 -3.46 -20.60 -0.67
CA GLN A 133 -2.03 -20.56 -1.02
C GLN A 133 -1.37 -19.26 -0.57
N ARG A 134 -2.10 -18.13 -0.66
CA ARG A 134 -1.64 -16.86 -0.09
C ARG A 134 -1.60 -16.94 1.45
N ASP A 135 -2.58 -17.59 2.06
CA ASP A 135 -2.60 -17.87 3.50
C ASP A 135 -1.40 -18.75 3.90
N ALA A 136 -1.05 -19.77 3.11
CA ALA A 136 0.13 -20.60 3.32
C ALA A 136 1.44 -19.83 3.11
N ALA A 137 1.53 -18.97 2.08
CA ALA A 137 2.69 -18.10 1.86
C ALA A 137 2.86 -17.11 3.02
N GLU A 138 1.76 -16.57 3.54
CA GLU A 138 1.74 -15.74 4.76
C GLU A 138 2.15 -16.52 6.01
N GLY A 139 1.77 -17.79 6.14
CA GLY A 139 2.25 -18.67 7.21
C GLY A 139 3.75 -18.95 7.12
N ASN A 140 4.32 -18.90 5.92
CA ASN A 140 5.75 -18.99 5.64
C ASN A 140 6.47 -17.63 5.62
N SER A 141 5.78 -16.54 5.98
CA SER A 141 6.39 -15.21 6.18
C SER A 141 7.50 -15.29 7.23
N ARG A 142 8.52 -14.44 7.10
CA ARG A 142 9.59 -14.38 8.12
C ARG A 142 9.09 -13.73 9.42
N LEU A 143 7.92 -13.11 9.38
CA LEU A 143 7.18 -12.70 10.56
C LEU A 143 6.51 -13.96 11.10
N GLN A 144 6.92 -14.47 12.26
CA GLN A 144 6.23 -15.59 12.93
C GLN A 144 4.83 -15.15 13.38
N ARG A 145 3.87 -15.10 12.46
CA ARG A 145 2.56 -14.49 12.69
C ARG A 145 1.78 -15.22 13.78
N SER A 146 1.13 -14.45 14.66
CA SER A 146 0.20 -14.94 15.69
C SER A 146 -1.10 -15.56 15.12
N GLY A 147 -1.23 -15.67 13.80
CA GLY A 147 -2.42 -16.18 13.10
C GLY A 147 -3.60 -15.19 13.02
N ARG A 148 -3.60 -14.09 13.79
CA ARG A 148 -4.70 -13.11 13.78
C ARG A 148 -4.40 -11.90 12.90
N ARG A 149 -4.96 -11.89 11.69
CA ARG A 149 -4.96 -10.69 10.83
C ARG A 149 -5.81 -9.59 11.47
N LYS A 150 -5.28 -8.38 11.58
CA LYS A 150 -6.06 -7.19 11.91
C LYS A 150 -6.74 -6.68 10.64
N MET A 151 -5.98 -6.50 9.56
CA MET A 151 -6.48 -6.06 8.25
C MET A 151 -6.00 -6.99 7.14
N SER A 152 -6.85 -7.23 6.14
CA SER A 152 -6.44 -7.84 4.87
C SER A 152 -7.22 -7.21 3.72
N VAL A 153 -6.50 -6.57 2.81
CA VAL A 153 -7.02 -6.06 1.54
C VAL A 153 -6.58 -7.03 0.46
N SER A 154 -7.52 -7.60 -0.29
CA SER A 154 -7.19 -8.64 -1.29
C SER A 154 -8.01 -8.47 -2.55
N ALA A 155 -7.43 -8.86 -3.68
CA ALA A 155 -8.18 -9.02 -4.91
C ALA A 155 -9.09 -10.27 -4.85
N GLY A 156 -10.36 -10.11 -5.27
CA GLY A 156 -11.36 -11.19 -5.35
C GLY A 156 -12.45 -11.16 -4.28
N ALA A 157 -13.55 -11.88 -4.50
CA ALA A 157 -14.69 -11.97 -3.58
C ALA A 157 -14.36 -12.76 -2.30
N GLY A 158 -15.00 -12.42 -1.18
CA GLY A 158 -14.94 -13.21 0.06
C GLY A 158 -13.98 -12.71 1.16
N THR A 159 -13.35 -11.54 1.02
CA THR A 159 -12.64 -10.86 2.12
C THR A 159 -13.37 -9.58 2.54
N ALA A 160 -13.20 -9.16 3.80
CA ALA A 160 -13.84 -7.95 4.33
C ALA A 160 -13.46 -6.66 3.57
N LEU A 161 -12.28 -6.64 2.94
CA LEU A 161 -11.80 -5.54 2.09
C LEU A 161 -11.32 -6.10 0.74
N ALA A 162 -12.30 -6.54 -0.05
CA ALA A 162 -12.06 -6.92 -1.44
C ALA A 162 -11.85 -5.69 -2.34
N TYR A 163 -11.05 -5.87 -3.39
CA TYR A 163 -11.03 -5.00 -4.57
C TYR A 163 -11.11 -5.85 -5.84
N ASP A 164 -11.50 -5.22 -6.95
CA ASP A 164 -11.59 -5.88 -8.25
C ASP A 164 -10.21 -6.42 -8.67
N ILE A 165 -10.17 -7.68 -9.12
CA ILE A 165 -8.94 -8.32 -9.61
C ILE A 165 -8.33 -7.58 -10.80
N ASN A 166 -9.18 -6.95 -11.61
CA ASN A 166 -8.78 -6.15 -12.77
C ASN A 166 -8.60 -4.66 -12.42
N GLY A 167 -8.85 -4.29 -11.16
CA GLY A 167 -8.58 -2.97 -10.61
C GLY A 167 -7.27 -2.94 -9.80
N TYR A 168 -7.04 -1.84 -9.10
CA TYR A 168 -5.86 -1.67 -8.26
C TYR A 168 -6.20 -1.04 -6.91
N ALA A 169 -5.26 -1.17 -5.98
CA ALA A 169 -5.35 -0.54 -4.67
C ALA A 169 -4.00 0.08 -4.24
N VAL A 170 -4.09 1.09 -3.38
CA VAL A 170 -2.96 1.72 -2.70
C VAL A 170 -3.32 1.88 -1.23
N VAL A 171 -2.40 1.51 -0.33
CA VAL A 171 -2.62 1.65 1.12
C VAL A 171 -1.78 2.79 1.67
N PHE A 172 -2.47 3.69 2.37
CA PHE A 172 -1.92 4.78 3.14
C PHE A 172 -2.06 4.45 4.62
N GLY A 173 -1.02 4.68 5.41
CA GLY A 173 -1.10 4.63 6.87
C GLY A 173 -0.77 5.98 7.47
N TYR A 174 -1.33 6.26 8.63
CA TYR A 174 -1.03 7.44 9.43
C TYR A 174 -1.13 7.11 10.91
N LYS A 175 -0.36 7.79 11.74
CA LYS A 175 -0.54 7.76 13.19
C LYS A 175 -1.72 8.64 13.60
N ASP A 176 -2.63 8.07 14.38
CA ASP A 176 -3.74 8.80 15.00
C ASP A 176 -3.24 9.69 16.15
N ALA A 177 -4.15 10.44 16.78
CA ALA A 177 -3.82 11.31 17.91
C ALA A 177 -3.27 10.56 19.14
N SER A 178 -3.46 9.24 19.19
CA SER A 178 -2.95 8.35 20.24
C SER A 178 -1.68 7.59 19.79
N SER A 179 -1.03 8.05 18.71
CA SER A 179 0.17 7.44 18.12
C SER A 179 -0.01 6.00 17.62
N ARG A 180 -1.25 5.57 17.36
CA ARG A 180 -1.55 4.25 16.81
C ARG A 180 -1.67 4.33 15.29
N TRP A 181 -1.25 3.28 14.59
CA TRP A 181 -1.42 3.18 13.15
C TRP A 181 -2.88 2.95 12.77
N ALA A 182 -3.39 3.82 11.90
CA ALA A 182 -4.64 3.67 11.18
C ALA A 182 -4.36 3.64 9.67
N PHE A 183 -5.25 3.02 8.90
CA PHE A 183 -5.04 2.81 7.46
C PHE A 183 -6.21 3.32 6.62
N ARG A 184 -5.87 3.82 5.44
CA ARG A 184 -6.77 4.28 4.39
C ARG A 184 -6.43 3.54 3.11
N VAL A 185 -7.43 2.96 2.48
CA VAL A 185 -7.27 2.19 1.25
C VAL A 185 -7.96 2.94 0.12
N PHE A 186 -7.17 3.37 -0.87
CA PHE A 186 -7.64 3.87 -2.14
C PHE A 186 -7.81 2.69 -3.09
N ARG A 187 -8.96 2.56 -3.74
CA ARG A 187 -9.28 1.46 -4.66
C ARG A 187 -9.92 2.00 -5.92
N VAL A 188 -9.52 1.43 -7.05
CA VAL A 188 -10.12 1.67 -8.36
C VAL A 188 -10.51 0.32 -8.94
N ASP A 189 -11.76 0.16 -9.37
CA ASP A 189 -12.22 -1.07 -10.03
C ASP A 189 -11.92 -1.08 -11.54
N ALA A 190 -12.28 -2.16 -12.24
CA ALA A 190 -12.04 -2.30 -13.68
C ALA A 190 -12.76 -1.24 -14.54
N LEU A 191 -13.82 -0.63 -14.01
CA LEU A 191 -14.60 0.40 -14.68
C LEU A 191 -14.12 1.82 -14.31
N GLY A 192 -13.09 1.93 -13.48
CA GLY A 192 -12.54 3.20 -13.01
C GLY A 192 -13.29 3.80 -11.83
N MET A 193 -14.22 3.07 -11.19
CA MET A 193 -14.89 3.61 -10.00
C MET A 193 -13.95 3.62 -8.81
N VAL A 194 -13.92 4.78 -8.15
CA VAL A 194 -13.02 5.06 -7.03
C VAL A 194 -13.73 4.88 -5.70
N THR A 195 -13.09 4.21 -4.75
CA THR A 195 -13.56 4.16 -3.37
C THR A 195 -12.42 4.34 -2.38
N TRP A 196 -12.75 5.01 -1.27
CA TRP A 196 -11.89 5.09 -0.08
C TRP A 196 -12.50 4.27 1.05
N ARG A 197 -11.69 3.51 1.77
CA ARG A 197 -12.11 2.86 3.02
C ARG A 197 -11.14 3.09 4.17
N ASN A 198 -11.72 3.19 5.35
CA ASN A 198 -11.05 3.31 6.64
C ASN A 198 -10.78 1.94 7.24
N PHE A 199 -9.68 1.86 7.98
CA PHE A 199 -9.36 0.78 8.89
C PHE A 199 -8.70 1.33 10.15
#